data_AF-A0A3D5EJA4-F1
#
_entry.id   AF-A0A3D5EJA4-F1
#
_cell.length_a   1.000
_cell.length_b   1.000
_cell.length_c   1.000
_cell.angle_alpha   90.00
_cell.angle_beta   90.00
_cell.angle_gamma   90.00
#
_symmetry.space_group_name_H-M   'P 1'
#
loop_
_entity.id
_entity.type
_entity.pdbx_description
1 polymer ?
#
loop_
_entity_poly.entity_id
_entity_poly.type
_entity_poly.pdbx_seq_one_letter_code
_entity_poly.pdbx_strand_id
1 'polypeptide(L)' 'MKKVSANLFALPIKVRVNTTDKNKNQWGEIIDARSGSVLHRGQLKHIKYVAKKKYNVNAQM' A
#
# COMPACT_ATOMS: atom_id res chain seq x y z
N MET A 1 21.97 -0.47 -20.68
CA MET A 1 21.34 0.44 -19.70
C MET A 1 21.63 -0.09 -18.29
N LYS A 2 22.41 0.64 -17.48
CA LYS A 2 22.67 0.27 -16.08
C LYS A 2 21.38 0.43 -15.28
N LYS A 3 20.85 -0.66 -14.73
CA LYS A 3 19.67 -0.66 -13.87
C LYS A 3 20.07 -0.08 -12.53
N VAL A 4 19.83 1.21 -12.33
CA VAL A 4 20.01 1.85 -11.01
C VAL A 4 18.85 1.38 -10.14
N SER A 5 19.09 0.38 -9.31
CA SER A 5 18.20 0.00 -8.21
C SER A 5 18.36 1.05 -7.10
N ALA A 6 17.70 2.19 -7.26
CA ALA A 6 17.53 3.12 -6.16
C ALA A 6 16.74 2.38 -5.07
N ASN A 7 17.33 2.25 -3.89
CA ASN A 7 16.59 1.87 -2.69
C ASN A 7 15.57 2.99 -2.47
N LEU A 8 14.35 2.79 -2.99
CA LEU A 8 13.21 3.67 -2.76
C LEU A 8 13.05 3.75 -1.23
N PHE A 9 13.56 4.82 -0.64
CA PHE A 9 13.22 5.21 0.72
C PHE A 9 11.72 5.10 0.83
N ALA A 10 11.24 4.35 1.84
CA ALA A 10 9.84 4.08 2.05
C ALA A 10 9.06 5.38 1.88
N LEU A 11 8.37 5.53 0.74
CA LEU A 11 7.55 6.72 0.52
C LEU A 11 6.57 6.78 1.69
N PRO A 12 6.34 7.95 2.28
CA PRO A 12 5.42 8.07 3.40
C PRO A 12 4.02 7.77 2.88
N ILE A 13 3.61 6.51 2.98
CA ILE A 13 2.29 6.02 2.56
C ILE A 13 1.48 5.63 3.79
N LYS A 14 0.17 5.87 3.73
CA LYS A 14 -0.82 5.36 4.68
C LYS A 14 -1.62 4.29 3.99
N VAL A 15 -1.97 3.24 4.72
CA VAL A 15 -2.87 2.21 4.19
C VAL A 15 -4.16 2.23 4.98
N ARG A 16 -5.28 2.38 4.29
CA ARG A 16 -6.63 2.34 4.88
C ARG A 16 -7.32 1.06 4.45
N VAL A 17 -8.09 0.47 5.35
CA VAL A 17 -8.96 -0.68 5.08
C VAL A 17 -10.39 -0.23 5.31
N ASN A 18 -11.33 -0.74 4.51
CA ASN A 18 -12.74 -0.41 4.67
C ASN A 18 -13.35 -1.03 5.94
N THR A 19 -12.87 -2.21 6.34
CA THR A 19 -13.34 -2.94 7.52
C THR A 19 -12.26 -3.92 8.00
N THR A 20 -12.16 -4.09 9.31
CA THR A 20 -11.34 -5.13 9.96
C THR A 20 -12.09 -6.45 10.13
N ASP A 21 -13.40 -6.45 9.92
CA ASP A 21 -14.26 -7.64 9.97
C ASP A 21 -13.95 -8.59 8.81
N LYS A 22 -13.52 -9.82 9.13
CA LYS A 22 -13.16 -10.87 8.17
C LYS A 22 -14.36 -11.48 7.46
N ASN A 23 -15.57 -11.29 7.99
CA ASN A 23 -16.80 -11.81 7.39
C ASN A 23 -17.38 -10.87 6.31
N LYS A 24 -16.79 -9.69 6.14
CA LYS A 24 -17.22 -8.69 5.15
C LYS A 24 -16.23 -8.65 3.99
N ASN A 25 -16.70 -8.11 2.86
CA ASN A 25 -15.83 -7.85 1.71
C ASN A 25 -14.79 -6.78 2.07
N GLN A 26 -13.56 -7.22 2.29
CA GLN A 26 -12.46 -6.34 2.67
C GLN A 26 -11.69 -5.83 1.46
N TRP A 27 -11.47 -4.52 1.43
CA TRP A 27 -10.63 -3.83 0.47
C TRP A 27 -9.84 -2.73 1.17
N GLY A 28 -8.78 -2.27 0.52
CA GLY A 28 -7.93 -1.23 1.06
C GLY A 28 -7.44 -0.25 0.01
N GLU A 29 -6.83 0.80 0.51
CA GLU A 29 -6.23 1.89 -0.27
C GLU A 29 -4.86 2.23 0.23
N ILE A 30 -3.92 2.43 -0.69
CA ILE A 30 -2.63 3.06 -0.42
C ILE A 30 -2.79 4.54 -0.74
N ILE A 31 -2.51 5.38 0.24
CA ILE A 31 -2.65 6.83 0.18
C ILE A 31 -1.27 7.43 0.38
N ASP A 32 -0.90 8.41 -0.44
CA ASP A 32 0.27 9.24 -0.16
C ASP A 32 0.02 10.06 1.11
N ALA A 33 0.84 9.89 2.14
CA ALA A 33 0.66 10.58 3.41
C ALA A 33 0.89 12.10 3.31
N ARG A 34 1.59 12.57 2.26
CA ARG A 34 1.87 14.00 2.04
C ARG A 34 0.71 14.70 1.33
N SER A 35 0.28 14.18 0.19
CA SER A 35 -0.80 14.81 -0.60
C SER A 35 -2.20 14.35 -0.19
N GLY A 36 -2.33 13.22 0.50
CA GLY A 36 -3.62 12.57 0.75
C GLY A 36 -4.22 11.89 -0.47
N SER A 37 -3.49 11.82 -1.59
CA SER A 37 -3.98 11.22 -2.84
C SER A 37 -3.99 9.69 -2.77
N VAL A 38 -5.05 9.06 -3.30
CA VAL A 38 -5.14 7.61 -3.42
C VAL A 38 -4.23 7.13 -4.57
N LEU A 39 -3.19 6.38 -4.23
CA LEU A 39 -2.24 5.81 -5.20
C LEU A 39 -2.74 4.47 -5.76
N HIS A 40 -3.38 3.67 -4.91
CA HIS A 40 -3.91 2.36 -5.28
C HIS A 40 -5.14 2.02 -4.43
N ARG A 41 -6.14 1.36 -5.01
CA ARG A 41 -7.32 0.80 -4.33
C ARG A 41 -7.56 -0.62 -4.83
N GLY A 42 -7.96 -1.54 -3.95
CA GLY A 42 -8.29 -2.90 -4.36
C GLY A 42 -8.44 -3.87 -3.20
N GLN A 43 -8.52 -5.16 -3.52
CA GLN A 43 -8.62 -6.21 -2.52
C GLN A 43 -7.43 -6.22 -1.55
N LEU A 44 -7.70 -6.58 -0.29
CA LEU A 44 -6.73 -6.47 0.80
C LEU A 44 -5.40 -7.21 0.53
N LYS A 45 -5.48 -8.43 -0.01
CA LYS A 45 -4.30 -9.23 -0.39
C LYS A 45 -3.45 -8.53 -1.46
N HIS A 46 -4.09 -7.90 -2.44
CA HIS A 46 -3.40 -7.17 -3.50
C HIS A 46 -2.74 -5.90 -2.94
N ILE A 47 -3.43 -5.17 -2.07
CA ILE A 47 -2.88 -3.96 -1.44
C ILE A 47 -1.67 -4.29 -0.56
N LYS A 48 -1.73 -5.38 0.23
CA LYS A 48 -0.57 -5.87 1.01
C LYS A 48 0.63 -6.18 0.11
N TYR A 49 0.39 -6.84 -1.03
CA TYR A 49 1.43 -7.12 -2.03
C TYR A 49 2.04 -5.84 -2.61
N VAL A 50 1.20 -4.88 -3.02
CA VAL A 50 1.67 -3.62 -3.61
C VAL A 50 2.43 -2.77 -2.59
N ALA A 51 1.94 -2.68 -1.35
CA ALA A 51 2.59 -1.98 -0.25
C ALA A 51 4.01 -2.51 -0.01
N LYS A 52 4.17 -3.84 0.05
CA LYS A 52 5.47 -4.48 0.24
C LYS A 52 6.37 -4.33 -0.99
N LYS A 53 5.85 -4.59 -2.20
CA LYS A 53 6.66 -4.61 -3.43
C LYS A 53 7.10 -3.23 -3.92
N LYS A 54 6.22 -2.23 -3.84
CA LYS A 54 6.48 -0.88 -4.39
C LYS A 54 7.01 0.08 -3.35
N TYR A 55 6.57 -0.05 -2.10
CA TYR A 55 6.84 0.94 -1.06
C TYR A 55 7.67 0.38 0.09
N ASN A 56 8.02 -0.92 0.05
CA ASN A 56 8.73 -1.62 1.11
C ASN A 56 8.06 -1.48 2.50
N VAL A 57 6.73 -1.33 2.53
CA VAL A 57 5.95 -1.20 3.78
C VAL A 57 5.28 -2.53 4.08
N ASN A 58 5.53 -3.06 5.28
CA ASN A 58 4.80 -4.22 5.78
C ASN A 58 3.48 -3.74 6.38
N ALA A 59 2.41 -3.74 5.58
CA ALA A 59 1.08 -3.36 6.03
C ALA A 59 0.52 -4.45 6.96
N GLN A 60 0.76 -4.31 8.28
CA GLN A 60 0.02 -5.05 9.29
C GLN A 60 -1.40 -4.46 9.33
N MET A 61 -2.34 -5.18 8.71
CA MET A 61 -3.78 -4.91 8.71
C MET A 61 -4.50 -6.10 9.28
#